data_AF-A0A2G9SSI7-F1
#
_entry.id   AF-A0A2G9SSI7-F1
#
_cell.length_a   1.000
_cell.length_b   1.000
_cell.length_c   1.000
_cell.angle_alpha   90.00
_cell.angle_beta   90.00
_cell.angle_gamma   90.00
#
_symmetry.space_group_name_H-M   'P 1'
#
loop_
_entity.id
_entity.type
_entity.pdbx_description
1 polymer ?
#
loop_
_entity_poly.entity_id
_entity_poly.type
_entity_poly.pdbx_seq_one_letter_code
_entity_poly.pdbx_strand_id
1 'polypeptide(L)'
;MRETFVLSKARLKLYARLRDKKIRDTERLFLAEGERVVKQLLSALPHPDMLLALLFKGDSSGPSNLASLYPEKQFFLPLKAFEKLLMLRNHKA
;
A
#
# COMPACT_ATOMS: atom_id res chain seq x y z
N MET A 1 17.14 -2.25 -15.40
CA MET A 1 16.60 -3.30 -14.51
C MET A 1 15.71 -2.62 -13.47
N ARG A 2 14.48 -3.09 -13.23
CA ARG A 2 13.66 -2.57 -12.13
C ARG A 2 14.10 -3.26 -10.84
N GLU A 3 14.70 -2.53 -9.90
CA GLU A 3 14.91 -3.07 -8.56
C GLU A 3 13.54 -3.35 -7.94
N THR A 4 13.30 -4.62 -7.63
CA THR A 4 12.01 -5.03 -7.05
C THR A 4 12.17 -5.03 -5.54
N PHE A 5 11.68 -3.98 -4.89
CA PHE A 5 11.70 -3.89 -3.43
C PHE A 5 10.73 -4.91 -2.84
N VAL A 6 11.24 -5.83 -2.03
CA VAL A 6 10.42 -6.84 -1.34
C VAL A 6 9.98 -6.28 0.00
N LEU A 7 8.66 -6.23 0.21
CA LEU A 7 8.11 -5.78 1.49
C LEU A 7 8.39 -6.82 2.58
N SER A 8 9.00 -6.39 3.69
CA SER A 8 9.30 -7.31 4.80
C SER A 8 8.01 -7.87 5.43
N LYS A 9 8.09 -9.11 5.95
CA LYS A 9 6.96 -9.76 6.65
C LYS A 9 6.47 -8.92 7.84
N ALA A 10 7.36 -8.22 8.53
CA ALA A 10 7.02 -7.34 9.65
C ALA A 10 6.19 -6.14 9.20
N ARG A 11 6.60 -5.45 8.12
CA ARG A 11 5.84 -4.33 7.53
C ARG A 11 4.48 -4.79 7.02
N LEU A 12 4.42 -5.93 6.33
CA LEU A 12 3.15 -6.49 5.86
C LEU A 12 2.19 -6.79 7.02
N LYS A 13 2.69 -7.35 8.13
CA LYS A 13 1.90 -7.63 9.33
C LYS A 13 1.43 -6.33 10.00
N LEU A 14 2.29 -5.31 10.08
CA LEU A 14 1.94 -4.00 10.59
C LEU A 14 0.80 -3.37 9.77
N TYR A 15 0.96 -3.32 8.45
CA TYR A 15 -0.03 -2.73 7.55
C TYR A 15 -1.39 -3.43 7.65
N ALA A 16 -1.42 -4.76 7.73
CA ALA A 16 -2.67 -5.50 7.94
C ALA A 16 -3.39 -5.15 9.26
N ARG A 17 -2.65 -4.66 10.27
CA ARG A 17 -3.18 -4.23 11.58
C ARG A 17 -3.64 -2.77 11.61
N LEU A 18 -3.29 -1.94 10.62
CA LEU A 18 -3.73 -0.53 10.53
C LEU A 18 -5.25 -0.38 10.33
N ARG A 19 -6.01 -1.48 10.25
CA ARG A 19 -7.47 -1.45 10.33
C ARG A 19 -7.98 -1.12 11.74
N ASP A 20 -7.21 -1.45 12.77
CA ASP A 20 -7.53 -1.12 14.14
C ASP A 20 -7.18 0.35 14.43
N LYS A 21 -8.15 1.12 14.91
CA LYS A 21 -7.97 2.54 15.27
C LYS A 21 -6.85 2.72 16.29
N LYS A 22 -6.76 1.86 17.32
CA LYS A 22 -5.71 1.95 18.34
C LYS A 22 -4.33 1.83 17.73
N ILE A 23 -4.18 0.93 16.75
CA ILE A 23 -2.90 0.75 16.04
C ILE A 23 -2.61 1.96 15.15
N ARG A 24 -3.59 2.49 14.40
CA ARG A 24 -3.39 3.72 13.63
C ARG A 24 -2.97 4.90 14.48
N ASP A 25 -3.61 5.10 15.62
CA ASP A 25 -3.32 6.20 16.53
C ASP A 25 -1.92 6.04 17.14
N THR A 26 -1.54 4.81 17.49
CA THR A 26 -0.21 4.49 18.05
C THR A 26 0.91 4.68 17.02
N GLU A 27 0.73 4.11 15.83
CA GLU A 27 1.74 4.11 14.76
C GLU A 27 1.73 5.42 13.96
N ARG A 28 0.66 6.22 14.08
CA ARG A 28 0.37 7.42 13.28
C ARG A 28 0.34 7.13 11.78
N LEU A 29 -0.14 5.95 11.41
CA LEU A 29 -0.25 5.47 10.04
C LEU A 29 -1.68 5.11 9.70
N PHE A 30 -2.02 5.19 8.42
CA PHE A 30 -3.28 4.69 7.89
C PHE A 30 -3.07 4.04 6.52
N LEU A 31 -4.05 3.24 6.10
CA LEU A 31 -4.13 2.69 4.75
C LEU A 31 -5.20 3.44 3.96
N ALA A 32 -4.90 3.74 2.71
CA ALA A 32 -5.84 4.26 1.73
C ALA A 32 -5.94 3.30 0.56
N GLU A 33 -7.16 3.05 0.10
CA GLU A 33 -7.46 2.09 -0.95
C GLU A 33 -8.20 2.77 -2.10
N GLY A 34 -8.01 2.25 -3.31
CA GLY A 34 -8.63 2.78 -4.53
C GLY A 34 -7.77 3.81 -5.25
N GLU A 35 -7.62 3.62 -6.57
CA GLU A 35 -6.72 4.42 -7.40
C GLU A 35 -7.01 5.92 -7.33
N ARG A 36 -8.28 6.33 -7.36
CA ARG A 36 -8.68 7.74 -7.28
C ARG A 36 -8.24 8.38 -5.96
N VAL A 37 -8.51 7.72 -4.84
CA VAL A 37 -8.18 8.23 -3.49
C VAL A 37 -6.67 8.32 -3.32
N VAL A 38 -5.95 7.27 -3.72
CA VAL A 38 -4.48 7.24 -3.66
C VAL A 38 -3.88 8.35 -4.52
N LYS A 39 -4.36 8.57 -5.75
CA LYS A 39 -3.89 9.69 -6.60
C LYS A 39 -4.11 11.05 -5.93
N GLN A 40 -5.30 11.29 -5.37
CA GLN A 40 -5.61 12.54 -4.68
C GLN A 40 -4.68 12.77 -3.48
N LEU A 41 -4.44 11.72 -2.68
CA LEU A 41 -3.52 11.80 -1.55
C LEU A 41 -2.09 12.08 -2.03
N LEU A 42 -1.59 11.36 -3.03
CA LEU A 42 -0.25 11.58 -3.59
C LEU A 42 -0.06 13.01 -4.12
N SER A 43 -1.08 13.59 -4.75
CA SER A 43 -1.03 14.98 -5.23
C SER A 43 -1.08 16.02 -4.09
N ALA A 44 -1.61 15.66 -2.93
CA ALA A 44 -1.78 16.54 -1.78
C ALA A 44 -0.72 16.31 -0.69
N LEU A 45 0.23 15.38 -0.89
CA LEU A 45 1.26 15.07 0.10
C LEU A 45 2.18 16.29 0.32
N PRO A 46 2.26 16.83 1.56
CA PRO A 46 3.14 17.96 1.86
C PRO A 46 4.62 17.59 1.78
N HIS A 47 4.97 16.34 2.08
CA HIS A 47 6.34 15.85 2.04
C HIS A 47 6.40 14.41 1.52
N PRO A 48 7.36 14.07 0.62
CA PRO A 48 7.51 12.72 0.07
C PRO A 48 7.65 11.62 1.13
N ASP A 49 8.26 11.92 2.27
CA ASP A 49 8.48 10.96 3.36
C ASP A 49 7.23 10.55 4.13
N MET A 50 6.12 11.29 3.96
CA MET A 50 4.83 10.90 4.54
C MET A 50 4.24 9.67 3.84
N LEU A 51 4.67 9.38 2.61
CA LEU A 51 4.39 8.10 1.97
C LEU A 51 5.42 7.07 2.43
N LEU A 52 4.96 5.94 2.98
CA LEU A 52 5.85 4.82 3.34
C LEU A 52 5.85 3.69 2.31
N ALA A 53 4.70 3.44 1.67
CA ALA A 53 4.54 2.34 0.72
C ALA A 53 3.35 2.56 -0.21
N LEU A 54 3.53 2.23 -1.48
CA LEU A 54 2.49 2.00 -2.48
C LEU A 54 2.44 0.50 -2.75
N LEU A 55 1.27 -0.09 -2.52
CA LEU A 55 1.06 -1.53 -2.62
C LEU A 55 0.23 -1.82 -3.87
N PHE A 56 0.76 -2.65 -4.75
CA PHE A 56 0.10 -3.04 -6.00
C PHE A 56 -0.29 -4.53 -5.95
N LYS A 57 -1.40 -4.87 -6.62
CA LYS A 57 -1.91 -6.24 -6.73
C LYS A 57 -1.23 -6.97 -7.90
N GLY A 58 -0.44 -7.99 -7.59
CA GLY A 58 0.29 -8.78 -8.59
C GLY A 58 1.21 -7.91 -9.45
N ASP A 59 1.45 -8.34 -10.69
CA ASP A 59 2.25 -7.58 -11.67
C ASP A 59 1.40 -6.61 -12.50
N SER A 60 0.17 -6.31 -12.04
CA SER A 60 -0.80 -5.53 -12.79
C SER A 60 -0.25 -4.12 -13.08
N SER A 61 -0.53 -3.66 -14.31
CA SER A 61 -0.07 -2.43 -14.97
C SER A 61 0.51 -1.36 -14.05
N GLY A 62 1.74 -0.96 -14.38
CA GLY A 62 2.61 -0.10 -13.59
C GLY A 62 2.00 1.21 -13.08
N PRO A 63 2.71 1.84 -12.14
CA PRO A 63 2.24 3.03 -11.44
C PRO A 63 1.71 4.09 -12.40
N SER A 64 0.61 4.76 -12.02
CA SER A 64 0.28 6.07 -12.61
C SER A 64 1.49 7.00 -12.54
N ASN A 65 1.60 8.01 -13.42
CA ASN A 65 2.75 8.93 -13.46
C ASN A 65 3.16 9.48 -12.08
N LEU A 66 2.21 9.71 -11.16
CA LEU A 66 2.48 10.17 -9.80
C LEU A 66 3.17 9.12 -8.92
N ALA A 67 2.83 7.84 -9.08
CA ALA A 67 3.45 6.77 -8.30
C ALA A 67 4.89 6.49 -8.79
N SER A 68 5.20 6.79 -10.05
CA SER A 68 6.57 6.73 -10.59
C SER A 68 7.53 7.71 -9.92
N LEU A 69 7.04 8.72 -9.19
CA LEU A 69 7.86 9.64 -8.39
C LEU A 69 8.42 8.98 -7.12
N TYR A 70 7.96 7.77 -6.77
CA TYR A 70 8.32 7.08 -5.54
C TYR A 70 8.83 5.64 -5.80
N PRO A 71 9.85 5.44 -6.66
CA PRO A 71 10.26 4.12 -7.11
C PRO A 71 10.66 3.17 -5.97
N GLU A 72 11.29 3.68 -4.91
CA GLU A 72 11.74 2.94 -3.74
C GLU A 72 10.61 2.56 -2.77
N LYS A 73 9.41 3.08 -3.00
CA LYS A 73 8.23 2.86 -2.15
C LYS A 73 7.19 1.97 -2.83
N GLN A 74 7.48 1.43 -4.01
CA GLN A 74 6.56 0.55 -4.74
C GLN A 74 6.80 -0.92 -4.37
N PHE A 75 5.73 -1.59 -3.94
CA PHE A 75 5.76 -2.99 -3.58
C PHE A 75 4.65 -3.74 -4.32
N PHE A 76 5.03 -4.76 -5.08
CA PHE A 76 4.11 -5.63 -5.80
C PHE A 76 3.86 -6.87 -4.95
N LEU A 77 2.62 -7.06 -4.53
CA LEU A 77 2.25 -8.12 -3.60
C LEU A 77 1.55 -9.25 -4.36
N PRO A 78 1.89 -10.52 -4.09
CA PRO A 78 1.10 -11.64 -4.57
C PRO A 78 -0.36 -11.49 -4.16
N LEU A 79 -1.29 -11.95 -5.00
CA LEU A 79 -2.74 -11.76 -4.80
C LEU A 79 -3.18 -12.11 -3.38
N LYS A 80 -2.77 -13.27 -2.86
CA LYS A 80 -3.10 -13.73 -1.50
C LYS A 80 -2.63 -12.77 -0.41
N ALA A 81 -1.45 -12.16 -0.57
CA ALA A 81 -0.91 -11.21 0.39
C ALA A 81 -1.65 -9.87 0.32
N PHE A 82 -1.98 -9.42 -0.89
CA PHE A 82 -2.77 -8.21 -1.13
C PHE A 82 -4.20 -8.33 -0.58
N GLU A 83 -4.89 -9.44 -0.83
CA GLU A 83 -6.23 -9.71 -0.29
C GLU A 83 -6.23 -9.76 1.25
N LYS A 84 -5.17 -10.29 1.86
CA LYS A 84 -5.02 -10.29 3.32
C LYS A 84 -4.89 -8.87 3.90
N LEU A 85 -4.31 -7.93 3.14
CA LEU A 85 -4.23 -6.50 3.50
C LEU A 85 -5.55 -5.75 3.39
N LEU A 86 -6.46 -6.18 2.51
CA LEU A 86 -7.77 -5.53 2.34
C LEU A 86 -8.94 -6.29 2.99
N MET A 87 -8.75 -7.56 3.39
CA MET A 87 -9.81 -8.42 3.94
C MET A 87 -10.99 -8.45 2.97
N LEU A 88 -10.69 -8.53 1.67
CA LEU A 88 -11.65 -9.01 0.69
C LEU A 88 -12.00 -10.44 1.13
N ARG A 89 -13.06 -10.56 1.92
CA ARG A 89 -13.60 -11.87 2.29
C ARG A 89 -13.94 -12.53 0.95
N ASN A 90 -13.43 -13.73 0.73
CA ASN A 90 -14.11 -14.66 -0.15
C ASN A 90 -15.52 -14.82 0.44
N HIS A 91 -16.47 -14.02 -0.04
CA HIS A 91 -17.86 -14.40 -0.01
C HIS A 91 -17.96 -15.62 -0.93
N LYS A 92 -17.66 -16.80 -0.37
CA LYS A 92 -18.31 -18.02 -0.84
C LYS A 92 -19.78 -17.85 -0.44
N ALA A 93 -20.58 -17.37 -1.39
CA ALA A 93 -21.99 -17.71 -1.43
C ALA A 93 -22.12 -19.18 -1.83
#